data_AF-A0A8S2FMI3-F1
#
_entry.id   AF-A0A8S2FMI3-F1
#
_cell.length_a   1.000
_cell.length_b   1.000
_cell.length_c   1.000
_cell.angle_alpha   90.00
_cell.angle_beta   90.00
_cell.angle_gamma   90.00
#
_symmetry.space_group_name_H-M   'P 1'
#
loop_
_entity.id
_entity.type
_entity.pdbx_description
1 polymer ?
#
loop_
_entity_poly.entity_id
_entity_poly.type
_entity_poly.pdbx_seq_one_letter_code
_entity_poly.pdbx_strand_id
1 'polypeptide(L)'
;MNRGCGEHPHPQDDTCPYDIHHVCKDRGDCAQEFARTTITEMLKRQINYLSIVSELRPLVLVDPQSPNNTDLVCFDPKENVRQCAIATNRGSCVISDKLTENEITRYCNNDMQAMLGYLNISDLGSSATFDVHCTRPLCNGHLTLKAVKDILFKYGLTKTPEGRLNNGSQCIKISIWLIVSLLTNWN
;
A
#
# COMPACT_ATOMS: atom_id res chain seq x y z
N MET A 1 -25.74 -2.56 7.43
CA MET A 1 -25.24 -3.66 6.59
C MET A 1 -26.05 -3.69 5.29
N ASN A 2 -25.35 -3.60 4.12
CA ASN A 2 -25.81 -3.75 2.72
C ASN A 2 -26.88 -2.75 2.22
N ARG A 3 -26.90 -2.19 0.99
CA ARG A 3 -26.21 -2.22 -0.34
C ARG A 3 -26.49 -0.82 -0.95
N GLY A 4 -25.91 -0.27 -2.01
CA GLY A 4 -25.09 -0.76 -3.12
C GLY A 4 -24.75 0.45 -4.02
N CYS A 5 -23.69 0.35 -4.82
CA CYS A 5 -23.40 1.33 -5.85
C CYS A 5 -24.27 1.01 -7.06
N GLY A 6 -25.24 1.88 -7.34
CA GLY A 6 -26.04 1.87 -8.56
C GLY A 6 -25.34 2.64 -9.67
N GLU A 7 -25.47 2.11 -10.88
CA GLU A 7 -24.77 2.43 -12.12
C GLU A 7 -25.16 3.80 -12.71
N HIS A 8 -24.18 4.60 -13.16
CA HIS A 8 -23.98 5.02 -14.57
C HIS A 8 -22.94 6.16 -14.71
N PRO A 9 -22.31 6.30 -15.91
CA PRO A 9 -20.95 6.80 -16.04
C PRO A 9 -20.90 8.27 -16.49
N HIS A 10 -19.95 9.03 -15.96
CA HIS A 10 -19.18 9.99 -16.75
C HIS A 10 -17.83 10.25 -16.08
N PRO A 11 -16.78 10.53 -16.88
CA PRO A 11 -15.39 10.42 -16.47
C PRO A 11 -14.86 11.75 -15.93
N GLN A 12 -13.78 11.62 -15.16
CA GLN A 12 -12.85 12.66 -14.68
C GLN A 12 -13.01 12.97 -13.18
N ASP A 13 -11.89 12.77 -12.49
CA ASP A 13 -11.60 12.89 -11.06
C ASP A 13 -12.13 11.77 -10.13
N ASP A 14 -11.37 10.66 -10.11
CA ASP A 14 -11.37 9.63 -9.06
C ASP A 14 -10.80 10.16 -7.71
N THR A 15 -11.38 11.24 -7.20
CA THR A 15 -11.44 11.44 -5.76
C THR A 15 -12.89 11.22 -5.38
N CYS A 16 -13.23 10.04 -4.84
CA CYS A 16 -14.51 9.87 -4.17
C CYS A 16 -14.50 10.73 -2.90
N PRO A 17 -15.17 11.89 -2.83
CA PRO A 17 -15.36 12.56 -1.56
C PRO A 17 -16.12 11.58 -0.66
N TYR A 18 -15.49 11.19 0.44
CA TYR A 18 -16.11 10.31 1.42
C TYR A 18 -17.09 11.15 2.24
N ASP A 19 -18.36 11.11 1.86
CA ASP A 19 -19.44 11.75 2.60
C ASP A 19 -20.12 10.70 3.50
N ILE A 20 -20.17 10.97 4.81
CA ILE A 20 -20.79 10.07 5.78
C ILE A 20 -22.10 10.70 6.25
N HIS A 21 -23.22 10.12 5.82
CA HIS A 21 -24.53 10.57 6.24
C HIS A 21 -25.07 9.72 7.39
N HIS A 22 -25.48 10.40 8.47
CA HIS A 22 -26.18 9.78 9.59
C HIS A 22 -27.37 10.64 10.01
N VAL A 23 -28.55 10.03 10.08
CA VAL A 23 -29.79 10.73 10.45
C VAL A 23 -30.04 10.54 11.94
N CYS A 24 -29.78 11.58 12.72
CA CYS A 24 -30.21 11.66 14.11
C CYS A 24 -31.60 12.28 14.19
N LYS A 25 -32.62 11.48 14.54
CA LYS A 25 -33.97 12.00 14.79
C LYS A 25 -34.01 12.67 16.17
N ASP A 26 -34.08 14.00 16.19
CA ASP A 26 -34.38 14.86 17.35
C ASP A 26 -33.62 14.54 18.65
N ARG A 27 -32.34 14.15 18.51
CA ARG A 27 -31.47 13.73 19.62
C ARG A 27 -30.07 14.31 19.42
N GLY A 28 -29.73 15.35 20.21
CA GLY A 28 -28.41 16.00 20.15
C GLY A 28 -27.26 15.10 20.62
N ASP A 29 -27.55 14.20 21.55
CA ASP A 29 -26.70 13.10 22.03
C ASP A 29 -26.30 12.15 20.89
N CYS A 30 -27.23 11.82 19.99
CA CYS A 30 -26.96 10.99 18.81
C CYS A 30 -25.92 11.63 17.89
N ALA A 31 -26.06 12.93 17.58
CA ALA A 31 -25.14 13.61 16.67
C ALA A 31 -23.73 13.71 17.26
N GLN A 32 -23.63 14.01 18.56
CA GLN A 32 -22.38 14.08 19.28
C GLN A 32 -21.66 12.73 19.36
N GLU A 33 -22.40 11.65 19.68
CA GLU A 33 -21.84 10.31 19.77
C GLU A 33 -21.41 9.78 18.40
N PHE A 34 -22.20 10.06 17.35
CA PHE A 34 -21.85 9.73 15.97
C PHE A 34 -20.56 10.45 15.52
N ALA A 35 -20.47 11.77 15.75
CA ALA A 35 -19.28 12.55 15.41
C ALA A 35 -18.05 12.05 16.17
N ARG A 36 -18.18 11.80 17.49
CA ARG A 36 -17.08 11.28 18.32
C ARG A 36 -16.59 9.91 17.83
N THR A 37 -17.52 9.01 17.50
CA THR A 37 -17.19 7.67 17.02
C THR A 37 -16.50 7.75 15.67
N THR A 38 -17.03 8.55 14.75
CA THR A 38 -16.46 8.77 13.41
C THR A 38 -15.04 9.34 13.49
N ILE A 39 -14.83 10.40 14.29
CA ILE A 39 -13.50 11.00 14.48
C ILE A 39 -12.54 9.98 15.08
N THR A 40 -12.99 9.21 16.08
CA THR A 40 -12.16 8.17 16.71
C THR A 40 -11.76 7.09 15.70
N GLU A 41 -12.69 6.65 14.85
CA GLU A 41 -12.39 5.68 13.79
C GLU A 41 -11.42 6.24 12.75
N MET A 42 -11.62 7.48 12.30
CA MET A 42 -10.71 8.14 11.36
C MET A 42 -9.29 8.28 11.93
N LEU A 43 -9.17 8.74 13.18
CA LEU A 43 -7.87 8.87 13.86
C LEU A 43 -7.19 7.51 14.03
N LYS A 44 -7.93 6.46 14.44
CA LYS A 44 -7.38 5.10 14.54
C LYS A 44 -6.87 4.59 13.20
N ARG A 45 -7.63 4.80 12.12
CA ARG A 45 -7.21 4.40 10.76
C ARG A 45 -5.94 5.15 10.32
N GLN A 46 -5.86 6.45 10.61
CA GLN A 46 -4.69 7.26 10.29
C GLN A 46 -3.45 6.82 11.07
N ILE A 47 -3.58 6.57 12.38
CA ILE A 47 -2.49 6.05 13.22
C ILE A 47 -2.01 4.70 12.69
N ASN A 48 -2.92 3.78 12.40
CA ASN A 48 -2.58 2.48 11.83
C ASN A 48 -1.84 2.62 10.50
N TYR A 49 -2.31 3.49 9.60
CA TYR A 49 -1.65 3.76 8.33
C TYR A 49 -0.22 4.28 8.54
N LEU A 50 -0.02 5.25 9.44
CA LEU A 50 1.30 5.78 9.76
C LEU A 50 2.24 4.70 10.33
N SER A 51 1.73 3.84 11.23
CA SER A 51 2.50 2.73 11.77
C SER A 51 2.90 1.71 10.70
N ILE A 52 1.96 1.32 9.84
CA ILE A 52 2.21 0.43 8.71
C ILE A 52 3.30 1.01 7.80
N VAL A 53 3.14 2.26 7.37
CA VAL A 53 4.12 2.93 6.49
C VAL A 53 5.47 3.07 7.17
N SER A 54 5.52 3.37 8.47
CA SER A 54 6.77 3.49 9.23
C SER A 54 7.56 2.17 9.27
N GLU A 55 6.88 1.02 9.39
CA GLU A 55 7.53 -0.29 9.39
C GLU A 55 7.89 -0.76 7.97
N LEU A 56 7.07 -0.45 6.97
CA LEU A 56 7.33 -0.83 5.58
C LEU A 56 8.45 -0.03 4.94
N ARG A 57 8.52 1.28 5.23
CA ARG A 57 9.47 2.21 4.62
C ARG A 57 10.92 1.72 4.60
N PRO A 58 11.54 1.29 5.71
CA PRO A 58 12.92 0.83 5.69
C PRO A 58 13.13 -0.43 4.84
N LEU A 59 12.07 -1.22 4.58
CA LEU A 59 12.16 -2.43 3.75
C LEU A 59 12.17 -2.10 2.26
N VAL A 60 11.40 -1.09 1.85
CA VAL A 60 11.11 -0.84 0.44
C VAL A 60 11.79 0.41 -0.14
N LEU A 61 12.15 1.37 0.70
CA LEU A 61 12.74 2.63 0.27
C LEU A 61 14.18 2.74 0.74
N VAL A 62 15.01 3.34 -0.11
CA VAL A 62 16.30 3.89 0.32
C VAL A 62 16.04 5.05 1.27
N ASP A 63 16.88 5.17 2.28
CA ASP A 63 16.90 6.38 3.10
C ASP A 63 17.27 7.58 2.21
N PRO A 64 16.36 8.57 2.04
CA PRO A 64 16.64 9.74 1.21
C PRO A 64 17.84 10.56 1.70
N GLN A 65 18.31 10.34 2.95
CA GLN A 65 19.53 10.95 3.49
C GLN A 65 20.82 10.18 3.11
N SER A 66 20.73 9.11 2.32
CA SER A 66 21.89 8.35 1.84
C SER A 66 22.33 8.85 0.45
N PRO A 67 23.28 9.79 0.35
CA PRO A 67 23.67 10.43 -0.91
C PRO A 67 24.32 9.50 -1.94
N ASN A 68 24.61 8.24 -1.59
CA ASN A 68 25.37 7.31 -2.43
C ASN A 68 24.53 6.27 -3.18
N ASN A 69 23.19 6.24 -3.02
CA ASN A 69 22.35 5.23 -3.66
C ASN A 69 21.74 5.74 -4.97
N THR A 70 22.59 6.01 -5.97
CA THR A 70 22.13 6.27 -7.34
C THR A 70 21.89 4.99 -8.14
N ASP A 71 22.48 3.87 -7.69
CA ASP A 71 22.43 2.60 -8.38
C ASP A 71 21.50 1.62 -7.65
N LEU A 72 20.38 1.29 -8.30
CA LEU A 72 19.46 0.26 -7.85
C LEU A 72 19.84 -1.08 -8.47
N VAL A 73 20.11 -2.07 -7.64
CA VAL A 73 20.29 -3.46 -8.08
C VAL A 73 19.15 -4.33 -7.58
N CYS A 74 18.71 -5.28 -8.40
CA CYS A 74 17.60 -6.20 -8.11
C CYS A 74 18.00 -7.64 -8.39
N PHE A 75 17.27 -8.59 -7.81
CA PHE A 75 17.28 -9.97 -8.26
C PHE A 75 16.49 -10.11 -9.57
N ASP A 76 17.04 -10.83 -10.53
CA ASP A 76 16.33 -11.26 -11.74
C ASP A 76 15.50 -12.55 -11.48
N PRO A 77 14.71 -13.06 -12.45
CA PRO A 77 13.94 -14.28 -12.28
C PRO A 77 14.78 -15.53 -11.93
N LYS A 78 16.09 -15.51 -12.19
CA LYS A 78 17.05 -16.58 -11.88
C LYS A 78 17.86 -16.29 -10.61
N GLU A 79 17.44 -15.31 -9.82
CA GLU A 79 18.07 -14.87 -8.57
C GLU A 79 19.48 -14.29 -8.73
N ASN A 80 19.85 -13.86 -9.94
CA ASN A 80 21.11 -13.14 -10.14
C ASN A 80 20.92 -11.66 -9.85
N VAL A 81 21.96 -11.01 -9.32
CA VAL A 81 21.97 -9.57 -9.11
C VAL A 81 22.18 -8.86 -10.45
N ARG A 82 21.29 -7.93 -10.78
CA ARG A 82 21.34 -7.12 -12.00
C ARG A 82 21.17 -5.64 -11.67
N GLN A 83 21.88 -4.79 -12.41
CA GLN A 83 21.63 -3.35 -12.40
C GLN A 83 20.23 -3.08 -12.94
N CYS A 84 19.43 -2.35 -12.18
CA CYS A 84 18.07 -1.98 -12.53
C CYS A 84 17.97 -0.51 -12.91
N ALA A 85 18.43 0.36 -12.02
CA ALA A 85 18.42 1.80 -12.21
C ALA A 85 19.80 2.38 -11.93
N ILE A 86 20.18 3.43 -12.63
CA ILE A 86 21.40 4.22 -12.39
C ILE A 86 21.00 5.70 -12.31
N ALA A 87 21.92 6.60 -11.99
CA ALA A 87 21.61 8.04 -11.86
C ALA A 87 20.79 8.64 -13.03
N THR A 88 21.00 8.16 -14.26
CA THR A 88 20.34 8.64 -15.49
C THR A 88 19.13 7.82 -15.92
N ASN A 89 18.89 6.64 -15.33
CA ASN A 89 17.80 5.75 -15.68
C ASN A 89 17.12 5.25 -14.42
N ARG A 90 15.86 5.62 -14.21
CA ARG A 90 15.11 5.31 -12.99
C ARG A 90 14.36 3.99 -13.14
N GLY A 91 14.16 3.31 -12.01
CA GLY A 91 13.41 2.05 -11.96
C GLY A 91 13.13 1.61 -10.52
N SER A 92 12.46 0.47 -10.40
CA SER A 92 12.21 -0.22 -9.13
C SER A 92 12.49 -1.71 -9.26
N CYS A 93 12.86 -2.31 -8.14
CA CYS A 93 12.82 -3.76 -7.99
C CYS A 93 11.38 -4.16 -7.69
N VAL A 94 10.92 -5.18 -8.40
CA VAL A 94 9.60 -5.77 -8.20
C VAL A 94 9.76 -7.21 -7.75
N ILE A 95 9.02 -7.59 -6.71
CA ILE A 95 8.68 -8.97 -6.41
C ILE A 95 7.16 -9.11 -6.44
N SER A 96 6.67 -10.02 -7.27
CA SER A 96 5.25 -10.30 -7.45
C SER A 96 4.99 -11.76 -7.09
N ASP A 97 4.11 -11.97 -6.13
CA ASP A 97 3.71 -13.29 -5.66
C ASP A 97 2.27 -13.57 -6.09
N LYS A 98 2.11 -14.51 -7.02
CA LYS A 98 0.81 -15.01 -7.45
C LYS A 98 0.34 -16.06 -6.45
N LEU A 99 -0.42 -15.60 -5.46
CA LEU A 99 -0.85 -16.38 -4.30
C LEU A 99 -1.68 -17.62 -4.66
N THR A 100 -2.39 -17.62 -5.79
CA THR A 100 -3.17 -18.78 -6.26
C THR A 100 -2.33 -19.81 -7.02
N GLU A 101 -1.23 -19.36 -7.64
CA GLU A 101 -0.33 -20.20 -8.45
C GLU A 101 0.92 -20.63 -7.66
N ASN A 102 1.14 -20.05 -6.46
CA ASN A 102 2.36 -20.18 -5.67
C ASN A 102 3.63 -19.86 -6.48
N GLU A 103 3.51 -18.88 -7.37
CA GLU A 103 4.59 -18.45 -8.26
C GLU A 103 5.09 -17.07 -7.83
N ILE A 104 6.40 -16.97 -7.58
CA ILE A 104 7.06 -15.70 -7.29
C ILE A 104 7.87 -15.28 -8.51
N THR A 105 7.60 -14.09 -9.01
CA THR A 105 8.35 -13.46 -10.10
C THR A 105 9.08 -12.23 -9.60
N ARG A 106 10.24 -11.97 -10.20
CA ARG A 106 11.13 -10.87 -9.83
C ARG A 106 11.68 -10.21 -11.05
N TYR A 107 11.65 -8.89 -11.08
CA TYR A 107 12.15 -8.14 -12.23
C TYR A 107 12.46 -6.70 -11.84
N CYS A 108 13.22 -6.06 -12.72
CA CYS A 108 13.39 -4.62 -12.69
C CYS A 108 12.28 -3.97 -13.54
N ASN A 109 11.57 -3.00 -12.98
CA ASN A 109 10.58 -2.21 -13.69
C ASN A 109 11.06 -0.77 -13.89
N ASN A 110 11.18 -0.35 -15.15
CA ASN A 110 11.65 0.97 -15.56
C ASN A 110 10.51 1.94 -15.93
N ASP A 111 9.26 1.60 -15.63
CA ASP A 111 8.11 2.49 -15.84
C ASP A 111 8.19 3.71 -14.89
N MET A 112 7.73 4.88 -15.36
CA MET A 112 7.74 6.11 -14.57
C MET A 112 6.88 6.02 -13.30
N GLN A 113 5.77 5.29 -13.32
CA GLN A 113 4.97 5.04 -12.10
C GLN A 113 5.70 4.13 -11.10
N ALA A 114 6.67 3.36 -11.58
CA ALA A 114 7.47 2.44 -10.79
C ALA A 114 8.58 3.17 -9.99
N MET A 115 8.73 4.49 -10.14
CA MET A 115 9.69 5.29 -9.37
C MET A 115 9.36 5.43 -7.88
N LEU A 116 8.17 4.99 -7.46
CA LEU A 116 7.68 5.12 -6.09
C LEU A 116 7.67 3.75 -5.43
N GLY A 117 8.12 3.67 -4.18
CA GLY A 117 7.89 2.47 -3.38
C GLY A 117 6.40 2.33 -3.09
N TYR A 118 5.81 1.22 -3.49
CA TYR A 118 4.41 0.93 -3.20
C TYR A 118 4.16 -0.57 -3.11
N LEU A 119 3.07 -0.92 -2.46
CA LEU A 119 2.53 -2.27 -2.43
C LEU A 119 1.23 -2.31 -3.20
N ASN A 120 0.99 -3.39 -3.92
CA ASN A 120 -0.29 -3.65 -4.57
C ASN A 120 -0.73 -5.08 -4.26
N ILE A 121 -1.94 -5.23 -3.74
CA ILE A 121 -2.54 -6.53 -3.43
C ILE A 121 -3.85 -6.59 -4.17
N SER A 122 -4.01 -7.57 -5.04
CA SER A 122 -5.25 -7.82 -5.76
C SER A 122 -5.75 -9.20 -5.37
N ASP A 123 -6.99 -9.31 -4.95
CA ASP A 123 -7.66 -10.58 -4.65
C ASP A 123 -9.03 -10.59 -5.32
N LEU A 124 -9.13 -11.32 -6.42
CA LEU A 124 -10.34 -11.48 -7.25
C LEU A 124 -10.95 -12.88 -7.10
N GLY A 125 -10.63 -13.57 -5.99
CA GLY A 125 -11.10 -14.92 -5.70
C GLY A 125 -10.33 -15.98 -6.50
N SER A 126 -10.55 -15.99 -7.82
CA SER A 126 -9.90 -16.92 -8.76
C SER A 126 -8.44 -16.58 -9.08
N SER A 127 -8.06 -15.33 -8.87
CA SER A 127 -6.68 -14.85 -8.97
C SER A 127 -6.36 -13.99 -7.76
N ALA A 128 -5.13 -14.10 -7.26
CA ALA A 128 -4.65 -13.18 -6.25
C ALA A 128 -3.15 -12.92 -6.42
N THR A 129 -2.77 -11.65 -6.36
CA THR A 129 -1.38 -11.19 -6.52
C THR A 129 -0.99 -10.27 -5.37
N PHE A 130 0.28 -10.37 -4.98
CA PHE A 130 0.90 -9.52 -3.98
C PHE A 130 2.20 -8.97 -4.56
N ASP A 131 2.18 -7.69 -4.90
CA ASP A 131 3.29 -7.01 -5.56
C ASP A 131 3.94 -6.01 -4.61
N VAL A 132 5.26 -6.10 -4.50
CA VAL A 132 6.10 -5.13 -3.79
C VAL A 132 6.96 -4.43 -4.82
N HIS A 133 6.73 -3.13 -4.99
CA HIS A 133 7.58 -2.24 -5.75
C HIS A 133 8.44 -1.45 -4.78
N CYS A 134 9.74 -1.52 -4.95
CA CYS A 134 10.67 -0.96 -4.00
C CYS A 134 11.91 -0.39 -4.70
N THR A 135 12.49 0.63 -4.09
CA THR A 135 13.63 1.37 -4.63
C THR A 135 14.90 1.15 -3.81
N ARG A 136 14.86 0.26 -2.82
CA ARG A 136 16.02 -0.19 -2.03
C ARG A 136 16.81 -1.30 -2.78
N PRO A 137 18.14 -1.30 -2.79
CA PRO A 137 18.92 -2.40 -3.35
C PRO A 137 18.49 -3.77 -2.81
N LEU A 138 18.29 -4.74 -3.71
CA LEU A 138 17.93 -6.13 -3.42
C LEU A 138 16.63 -6.31 -2.63
N CYS A 139 15.75 -5.31 -2.63
CA CYS A 139 14.50 -5.35 -1.89
C CYS A 139 13.47 -6.33 -2.47
N ASN A 140 13.65 -6.85 -3.68
CA ASN A 140 12.78 -7.86 -4.27
C ASN A 140 13.16 -9.31 -3.88
N GLY A 141 13.82 -9.49 -2.74
CA GLY A 141 14.15 -10.80 -2.17
C GLY A 141 13.01 -11.41 -1.32
N HIS A 142 13.11 -12.71 -1.05
CA HIS A 142 12.13 -13.43 -0.22
C HIS A 142 11.98 -12.87 1.20
N LEU A 143 13.08 -12.42 1.81
CA LEU A 143 13.05 -11.85 3.17
C LEU A 143 12.20 -10.58 3.22
N THR A 144 12.31 -9.71 2.22
CA THR A 144 11.49 -8.51 2.12
C THR A 144 10.03 -8.85 1.92
N LEU A 145 9.71 -9.76 0.98
CA LEU A 145 8.33 -10.19 0.73
C LEU A 145 7.69 -10.72 2.01
N LYS A 146 8.39 -11.60 2.75
CA LYS A 146 7.90 -12.13 4.02
C LYS A 146 7.67 -11.03 5.05
N ALA A 147 8.65 -10.15 5.27
CA ALA A 147 8.54 -9.07 6.25
C ALA A 147 7.38 -8.12 5.93
N VAL A 148 7.18 -7.78 4.66
CA VAL A 148 6.07 -6.95 4.20
C VAL A 148 4.73 -7.63 4.50
N LYS A 149 4.58 -8.92 4.17
CA LYS A 149 3.36 -9.68 4.47
C LYS A 149 3.08 -9.77 5.97
N ASP A 150 4.10 -10.03 6.78
CA ASP A 150 3.99 -10.11 8.24
C ASP A 150 3.50 -8.78 8.83
N ILE A 151 3.99 -7.63 8.34
CA ILE A 151 3.52 -6.30 8.75
C ILE A 151 2.05 -6.12 8.38
N LEU A 152 1.64 -6.43 7.15
CA LEU A 152 0.25 -6.24 6.74
C LEU A 152 -0.71 -7.16 7.51
N PHE A 153 -0.29 -8.38 7.82
CA PHE A 153 -1.04 -9.31 8.66
C PHE A 153 -1.14 -8.82 10.11
N LYS A 154 -0.03 -8.34 10.69
CA LYS A 154 0.03 -7.75 12.05
C LYS A 154 -1.00 -6.62 12.22
N TYR A 155 -1.20 -5.80 11.20
CA TYR A 155 -2.15 -4.68 11.23
C TYR A 155 -3.55 -5.04 10.70
N GLY A 156 -3.80 -6.32 10.38
CA GLY A 156 -5.11 -6.80 9.93
C GLY A 156 -5.54 -6.32 8.53
N LEU A 157 -4.59 -5.89 7.70
CA LEU A 157 -4.86 -5.54 6.29
C LEU A 157 -5.04 -6.80 5.43
N THR A 158 -4.35 -7.88 5.77
CA THR A 158 -4.50 -9.19 5.14
C THR A 158 -5.15 -10.15 6.12
N LYS A 159 -5.95 -11.08 5.59
CA LYS A 159 -6.61 -12.14 6.35
C LYS A 159 -5.64 -13.24 6.77
N THR A 160 -4.64 -13.50 5.93
CA THR A 160 -3.68 -14.57 6.13
C THR A 160 -2.24 -14.05 6.05
N PRO A 161 -1.27 -14.77 6.66
CA PRO A 161 0.16 -14.43 6.54
C PRO A 161 0.68 -14.47 5.10
N GLU A 162 0.01 -15.20 4.20
CA GLU A 162 0.38 -15.27 2.78
C GLU A 162 -0.04 -14.01 2.02
N GLY A 163 -0.84 -13.12 2.63
CA GLY A 163 -1.22 -11.84 2.05
C GLY A 163 -2.60 -11.79 1.39
N ARG A 164 -3.47 -12.80 1.60
CA ARG A 164 -4.84 -12.81 1.07
C ARG A 164 -5.70 -11.72 1.72
N LEU A 165 -6.65 -11.14 0.98
CA LEU A 165 -7.56 -10.13 1.50
C LEU A 165 -8.83 -10.76 2.09
N ASN A 166 -9.58 -9.99 2.87
CA ASN A 166 -10.77 -10.47 3.57
C ASN A 166 -11.94 -10.78 2.64
N ASN A 167 -12.04 -10.11 1.48
CA ASN A 167 -13.08 -10.32 0.48
C ASN A 167 -12.46 -10.53 -0.91
N GLY A 168 -12.86 -11.59 -1.62
CA GLY A 168 -12.31 -12.00 -2.92
C GLY A 168 -12.67 -11.11 -4.12
N SER A 169 -12.80 -9.80 -3.92
CA SER A 169 -12.92 -8.79 -4.98
C SER A 169 -12.42 -7.45 -4.45
N GLN A 170 -11.19 -7.42 -3.95
CA GLN A 170 -10.58 -6.22 -3.37
C GLN A 170 -9.19 -5.99 -3.96
N CYS A 171 -8.87 -4.71 -4.16
CA CYS A 171 -7.54 -4.27 -4.49
C CYS A 171 -7.10 -3.23 -3.45
N ILE A 172 -5.90 -3.38 -2.90
CA ILE A 172 -5.30 -2.43 -1.98
C ILE A 172 -3.98 -1.97 -2.59
N LYS A 173 -3.85 -0.66 -2.78
CA LYS A 173 -2.59 0.00 -3.14
C LYS A 173 -2.11 0.85 -1.98
N ILE A 174 -0.91 0.57 -1.48
CA ILE A 174 -0.28 1.34 -0.39
C ILE A 174 0.90 2.09 -0.99
N SER A 175 0.74 3.40 -1.13
CA SER A 175 1.84 4.29 -1.52
C SER A 175 2.71 4.57 -0.31
N ILE A 176 3.99 4.16 -0.37
CA ILE A 176 4.93 4.34 0.73
C ILE A 176 5.65 5.68 0.53
N TRP A 177 4.86 6.75 0.43
CA TRP A 177 5.35 8.13 0.38
C TRP A 177 5.06 8.84 1.70
N LEU A 178 5.92 9.79 2.05
CA LEU A 178 5.74 10.66 3.21
C LEU A 178 4.43 11.44 3.08
N ILE A 179 3.40 11.06 3.83
CA ILE A 179 2.36 12.00 4.23
C ILE A 179 2.91 12.73 5.46
N VAL A 180 3.74 13.76 5.23
CA VAL A 180 3.86 14.85 6.20
C VAL A 180 2.66 15.76 5.94
N SER A 181 1.48 15.36 6.39
CA SER A 181 0.41 16.34 6.54
C SER A 181 0.83 17.24 7.69
N LEU A 182 1.25 18.46 7.33
CA LEU A 182 1.52 19.58 8.20
C LEU A 182 0.37 19.75 9.20
N LEU A 183 0.53 19.22 10.42
CA LEU A 183 -0.06 19.79 11.63
C LEU A 183 0.92 20.78 12.27
N THR A 184 1.53 21.63 11.45
CA THR A 184 2.28 22.80 11.91
C THR A 184 1.71 24.02 11.23
N ASN A 185 0.61 24.53 11.81
CA ASN A 185 0.25 25.94 11.83
C ASN A 185 -0.95 26.13 12.76
N TRP A 186 -0.80 25.73 14.03
CA TRP A 186 -1.59 26.30 15.12
C TRP A 186 -0.61 26.85 16.15
N ASN A 187 -0.69 28.19 16.30
CA ASN A 187 0.10 29.14 17.09
C ASN A 187 1.41 29.65 16.49
#